data_AF-A0A8E2EIS2-F1
#
_entry.id   AF-A0A8E2EIS2-F1
#
_cell.length_a   1.000
_cell.length_b   1.000
_cell.length_c   1.000
_cell.angle_alpha   90.00
_cell.angle_beta   90.00
_cell.angle_gamma   90.00
#
_symmetry.space_group_name_H-M   'P 1'
#
loop_
_entity.id
_entity.type
_entity.pdbx_description
1 polymer ?
#
loop_
_entity_poly.entity_id
_entity_poly.type
_entity_poly.pdbx_seq_one_letter_code
_entity_poly.pdbx_strand_id
1 'polypeptide(L)'
;MLLEKGADANAQGGLYGNTLQAAAARGGQDGRKMVAMLLEKAADINTQGGLFGNALQAASWKGNKGIVEVLLEKGADLNAQGGLFGNALQAASRKGNKEIVGMLLEKGADVNAQGGLFGNALQAAA
;
A
#
# COMPACT_ATOMS: atom_id res chain seq x y z
N MET A 1 -8.35 -5.13 22.55
CA MET A 1 -7.59 -5.27 21.28
C MET A 1 -6.17 -5.78 21.58
N LEU A 2 -5.53 -6.60 20.74
CA LEU A 2 -4.18 -7.18 21.03
C LEU A 2 -3.09 -6.10 21.23
N LEU A 3 -3.20 -4.96 20.55
CA LEU A 3 -2.30 -3.82 20.73
C LEU A 3 -2.34 -3.25 22.16
N GLU A 4 -3.50 -3.29 22.84
CA GLU A 4 -3.63 -2.87 24.25
C GLU A 4 -3.02 -3.88 25.22
N LYS A 5 -2.66 -5.06 24.72
CA LYS A 5 -1.98 -6.12 25.47
C LYS A 5 -0.48 -6.19 25.14
N GLY A 6 0.06 -5.16 24.48
CA GLY A 6 1.49 -5.04 24.19
C GLY A 6 1.94 -5.71 22.89
N ALA A 7 1.02 -6.09 22.00
CA ALA A 7 1.41 -6.53 20.66
C ALA A 7 2.07 -5.36 19.91
N ASP A 8 3.21 -5.62 19.29
CA ASP A 8 3.93 -4.64 18.46
C ASP A 8 3.17 -4.41 17.14
N ALA A 9 2.71 -3.18 16.92
CA ALA A 9 2.01 -2.79 15.69
C ALA A 9 2.90 -2.90 14.44
N ASN A 10 4.22 -2.88 14.62
CA ASN A 10 5.22 -2.95 13.57
C ASN A 10 5.83 -4.34 13.40
N ALA A 11 5.35 -5.34 14.15
CA ALA A 11 5.81 -6.71 14.00
C ALA A 11 5.69 -7.17 12.54
N GLN A 12 6.83 -7.56 11.97
CA GLN A 12 6.91 -8.02 10.59
C GLN A 12 6.81 -9.54 10.51
N GLY A 13 6.13 -10.04 9.48
CA GLY A 13 5.99 -11.45 9.17
C GLY A 13 4.82 -11.76 8.25
N GLY A 14 4.85 -12.98 7.70
CA GLY A 14 3.77 -13.52 6.86
C GLY A 14 3.71 -12.91 5.45
N LEU A 15 2.71 -13.35 4.68
CA LEU A 15 2.54 -13.01 3.26
C LEU A 15 2.44 -11.50 3.01
N TYR A 16 1.78 -10.78 3.91
CA TYR A 16 1.55 -9.35 3.80
C TYR A 16 2.64 -8.51 4.46
N GLY A 17 3.69 -9.08 5.04
CA GLY A 17 4.77 -8.27 5.64
C GLY A 17 4.44 -7.73 7.03
N ASN A 18 3.31 -7.05 7.25
CA ASN A 18 2.86 -6.66 8.60
C ASN A 18 1.33 -6.46 8.67
N THR A 19 0.82 -6.10 9.85
CA THR A 19 -0.62 -5.91 10.09
C THR A 19 -1.21 -4.74 9.31
N LEU A 20 -0.48 -3.63 9.14
CA LEU A 20 -0.93 -2.46 8.37
C LEU A 20 -1.11 -2.81 6.89
N GLN A 21 -0.15 -3.54 6.32
CA GLN A 21 -0.21 -4.02 4.94
C GLN A 21 -1.36 -5.01 4.73
N ALA A 22 -1.58 -5.93 5.67
CA ALA A 22 -2.72 -6.86 5.63
C ALA A 22 -4.08 -6.12 5.71
N ALA A 23 -4.20 -5.13 6.60
CA ALA A 23 -5.40 -4.30 6.72
C ALA A 23 -5.68 -3.50 5.44
N ALA A 24 -4.63 -2.94 4.84
CA ALA A 24 -4.71 -2.19 3.59
C ALA A 24 -5.14 -3.07 2.41
N ALA A 25 -4.67 -4.32 2.38
CA ALA A 25 -5.08 -5.29 1.37
C ALA A 25 -6.53 -5.78 1.54
N ARG A 26 -7.00 -5.94 2.78
CA ARG A 26 -8.37 -6.40 3.09
C ARG A 26 -9.44 -5.46 2.54
N GLY A 27 -9.21 -4.16 2.59
CA GLY A 27 -10.16 -3.17 2.07
C GLY A 27 -11.44 -3.03 2.89
N GLY A 28 -12.44 -2.40 2.29
CA GLY A 28 -13.74 -2.15 2.90
C GLY A 28 -13.69 -1.24 4.14
N GLN A 29 -14.84 -1.12 4.81
CA GLN A 29 -14.98 -0.29 6.01
C GLN A 29 -14.09 -0.79 7.16
N ASP A 30 -13.99 -2.10 7.33
CA ASP A 30 -13.17 -2.69 8.39
C ASP A 30 -11.68 -2.49 8.10
N GLY A 31 -11.22 -2.66 6.86
CA GLY A 31 -9.84 -2.37 6.46
C GLY A 31 -9.50 -0.90 6.73
N ARG A 32 -10.35 0.03 6.32
CA ARG A 32 -10.16 1.47 6.56
C ARG A 32 -10.08 1.80 8.06
N LYS A 33 -11.00 1.27 8.87
CA LYS A 33 -10.97 1.44 10.33
C LYS A 33 -9.69 0.89 10.95
N MET A 34 -9.25 -0.29 10.51
CA MET A 34 -8.03 -0.92 11.01
C MET A 34 -6.78 -0.13 10.61
N VAL A 35 -6.70 0.36 9.37
CA VAL A 35 -5.61 1.24 8.92
C VAL A 35 -5.54 2.50 9.78
N ALA A 36 -6.65 3.20 10.00
CA ALA A 36 -6.68 4.39 10.83
C ALA A 36 -6.21 4.11 12.27
N MET A 37 -6.75 3.05 12.89
CA MET A 37 -6.38 2.62 14.23
C MET A 37 -4.91 2.22 14.37
N LEU A 38 -4.34 1.52 13.38
CA LEU A 38 -2.93 1.12 13.39
C LEU A 38 -2.01 2.35 13.29
N LEU A 39 -2.35 3.31 12.43
CA LEU A 39 -1.59 4.56 12.30
C LEU A 39 -1.67 5.41 13.58
N GLU A 40 -2.82 5.45 14.26
CA GLU A 40 -2.97 6.08 15.58
C GLU A 40 -2.11 5.41 16.67
N LYS A 41 -1.81 4.11 16.50
CA LYS A 41 -0.92 3.34 17.37
C LYS A 41 0.53 3.30 16.89
N ALA A 42 0.94 4.31 16.10
CA ALA A 42 2.30 4.49 15.62
C ALA A 42 2.84 3.32 14.78
N ALA A 43 1.95 2.66 14.03
CA ALA A 43 2.41 1.79 12.95
C ALA A 43 3.16 2.62 11.91
N ASP A 44 4.34 2.18 11.51
CA ASP A 44 5.14 2.83 10.48
C ASP A 44 4.49 2.61 9.10
N ILE A 45 3.96 3.70 8.56
CA ILE A 45 3.24 3.77 7.30
C ILE A 45 4.07 3.32 6.09
N ASN A 46 5.39 3.46 6.17
CA ASN A 46 6.33 3.17 5.10
C ASN A 46 7.09 1.85 5.31
N THR A 47 6.67 1.04 6.28
CA THR A 47 7.26 -0.29 6.50
C THR A 47 7.24 -1.10 5.20
N GLN A 48 8.43 -1.56 4.77
CA GLN A 48 8.55 -2.48 3.64
C GLN A 48 8.52 -3.95 4.10
N GLY A 49 7.92 -4.83 3.30
CA GLY A 49 7.79 -6.26 3.58
C GLY A 49 6.73 -6.95 2.71
N GLY A 50 6.66 -8.27 2.82
CA GLY A 50 5.63 -9.07 2.17
C GLY A 50 5.62 -9.02 0.64
N LEU A 51 4.55 -9.55 0.06
CA LEU A 51 4.38 -9.67 -1.39
C LEU A 51 4.28 -8.31 -2.09
N PHE A 52 3.60 -7.36 -1.45
CA PHE A 52 3.25 -6.07 -2.05
C PHE A 52 4.32 -5.00 -1.83
N GLY A 53 5.09 -5.10 -0.75
CA GLY A 53 6.07 -4.11 -0.32
C GLY A 53 5.55 -3.28 0.86
N ASN A 54 4.52 -2.46 0.70
CA ASN A 54 3.99 -1.60 1.76
C ASN A 54 2.46 -1.48 1.68
N ALA A 55 1.89 -0.74 2.62
CA ALA A 55 0.43 -0.64 2.75
C ALA A 55 -0.21 0.08 1.55
N LEU A 56 0.47 1.10 1.01
CA LEU A 56 0.00 1.85 -0.16
C LEU A 56 0.00 0.97 -1.42
N GLN A 57 1.07 0.20 -1.63
CA GLN A 57 1.17 -0.77 -2.73
C GLN A 57 0.12 -1.88 -2.61
N ALA A 58 -0.11 -2.41 -1.39
CA ALA A 58 -1.11 -3.43 -1.15
C ALA A 58 -2.55 -2.93 -1.42
N ALA A 59 -2.90 -1.74 -0.94
CA ALA A 59 -4.20 -1.12 -1.22
C ALA A 59 -4.38 -0.81 -2.72
N SER A 60 -3.33 -0.33 -3.37
CA SER A 60 -3.32 0.01 -4.79
C SER A 60 -3.51 -1.23 -5.67
N TRP A 61 -2.84 -2.34 -5.35
CA TRP A 61 -3.06 -3.63 -5.99
C TRP A 61 -4.49 -4.13 -5.80
N LYS A 62 -5.06 -3.99 -4.60
CA LYS A 62 -6.38 -4.54 -4.28
C LYS A 62 -7.55 -3.67 -4.74
N GLY A 63 -7.30 -2.46 -5.24
CA GLY A 63 -8.35 -1.56 -5.70
C GLY A 63 -9.01 -0.77 -4.57
N ASN A 64 -8.38 -0.68 -3.40
CA ASN A 64 -8.96 -0.08 -2.21
C ASN A 64 -8.75 1.45 -2.19
N LYS A 65 -9.42 2.17 -3.10
CA LYS A 65 -9.26 3.63 -3.30
C LYS A 65 -9.34 4.44 -2.00
N GLY A 66 -10.36 4.22 -1.17
CA GLY A 66 -10.52 4.96 0.08
C GLY A 66 -9.42 4.69 1.13
N ILE A 67 -8.70 3.56 1.03
CA ILE A 67 -7.51 3.31 1.86
C ILE A 67 -6.28 3.98 1.25
N VAL A 68 -6.14 3.97 -0.09
CA VAL A 68 -5.08 4.72 -0.78
C VAL A 68 -5.14 6.21 -0.39
N GLU A 69 -6.32 6.81 -0.40
CA GLU A 69 -6.53 8.20 0.03
C GLU A 69 -6.03 8.44 1.46
N VAL A 70 -6.50 7.62 2.42
CA VAL A 70 -6.10 7.73 3.84
C VAL A 70 -4.59 7.59 4.03
N LEU A 71 -3.96 6.63 3.34
CA LEU A 71 -2.51 6.41 3.47
C LEU A 71 -1.72 7.62 2.92
N LEU A 72 -2.13 8.17 1.77
CA LEU A 72 -1.49 9.36 1.19
C LEU A 72 -1.70 10.61 2.04
N GLU A 73 -2.91 10.79 2.58
CA GLU A 73 -3.21 11.88 3.54
C GLU A 73 -2.36 11.79 4.82
N LYS A 74 -1.97 10.58 5.21
CA LYS A 74 -1.10 10.31 6.37
C LYS A 74 0.39 10.30 6.04
N GLY A 75 0.77 10.67 4.81
CA GLY A 75 2.17 10.84 4.42
C GLY A 75 2.87 9.55 4.00
N ALA A 76 2.14 8.56 3.49
CA ALA A 76 2.76 7.41 2.83
C ALA A 76 3.62 7.89 1.65
N ASP A 77 4.82 7.33 1.51
CA ASP A 77 5.70 7.62 0.39
C ASP A 77 5.09 7.07 -0.90
N LEU A 78 4.64 8.00 -1.75
CA LEU A 78 3.98 7.74 -3.02
C LEU A 78 4.86 6.93 -3.99
N ASN A 79 6.17 7.15 -3.95
CA ASN A 79 7.14 6.58 -4.89
C ASN A 79 7.98 5.46 -4.29
N ALA A 80 7.71 5.06 -3.03
CA ALA A 80 8.38 3.94 -2.40
C ALA A 80 8.34 2.69 -3.30
N GLN A 81 9.50 2.04 -3.42
CA GLN A 81 9.67 0.81 -4.17
C GLN A 81 9.73 -0.38 -3.22
N GLY A 82 9.07 -1.48 -3.58
CA GLY A 82 9.09 -2.69 -2.78
C GLY A 82 8.27 -3.83 -3.39
N GLY A 83 8.38 -5.01 -2.77
CA GLY A 83 7.61 -6.19 -3.18
C GLY A 83 7.83 -6.62 -4.63
N LEU A 84 6.91 -7.45 -5.13
CA LEU A 84 6.98 -7.96 -6.51
C LEU A 84 6.49 -6.95 -7.56
N PHE A 85 5.69 -5.98 -7.15
CA PHE A 85 4.97 -5.09 -8.05
C PHE A 85 5.59 -3.69 -8.13
N GLY A 86 6.64 -3.42 -7.35
CA GLY A 86 7.31 -2.14 -7.26
C GLY A 86 6.45 -1.10 -6.54
N ASN A 87 6.25 0.10 -7.09
CA ASN A 87 5.49 1.15 -6.40
C ASN A 87 3.96 1.02 -6.53
N ALA A 88 3.24 1.93 -5.85
CA ALA A 88 1.79 1.96 -5.84
C ALA A 88 1.17 2.10 -7.24
N LEU A 89 1.79 2.92 -8.10
CA LEU A 89 1.33 3.15 -9.46
C LEU A 89 1.48 1.88 -10.32
N GLN A 90 2.64 1.23 -10.27
CA GLN A 90 2.89 -0.05 -10.95
C GLN A 90 1.93 -1.15 -10.47
N ALA A 91 1.70 -1.25 -9.15
CA ALA A 91 0.74 -2.19 -8.58
C ALA A 91 -0.70 -1.94 -9.04
N ALA A 92 -1.16 -0.69 -9.07
CA ALA A 92 -2.48 -0.33 -9.57
C ALA A 92 -2.62 -0.61 -11.08
N SER A 93 -1.60 -0.26 -11.86
CA SER A 93 -1.55 -0.52 -13.31
C SER A 93 -1.63 -2.00 -13.61
N ARG A 94 -0.85 -2.84 -12.90
CA ARG A 94 -0.86 -4.30 -13.09
C ARG A 94 -2.21 -4.93 -12.80
N LYS A 95 -2.97 -4.39 -11.84
CA LYS A 95 -4.33 -4.88 -11.57
C LYS A 95 -5.40 -4.30 -12.51
N GLY A 96 -5.09 -3.19 -13.21
CA GLY A 96 -6.04 -2.47 -14.04
C GLY A 96 -6.94 -1.50 -13.24
N ASN A 97 -6.52 -1.06 -12.06
CA ASN A 97 -7.29 -0.16 -11.19
C ASN A 97 -7.20 1.31 -11.66
N LYS A 98 -7.87 1.62 -12.77
CA LYS A 98 -7.76 2.94 -13.46
C LYS A 98 -8.02 4.15 -12.58
N GLU A 99 -8.97 4.07 -11.65
CA GLU A 99 -9.25 5.18 -10.73
C GLU A 99 -8.09 5.47 -9.79
N ILE A 100 -7.41 4.43 -9.30
CA ILE A 100 -6.24 4.58 -8.43
C ILE A 100 -5.05 5.07 -9.26
N VAL A 101 -4.88 4.56 -10.48
CA VAL A 101 -3.86 5.06 -11.42
C VAL A 101 -4.01 6.57 -11.64
N GLY A 102 -5.22 7.04 -11.96
CA GLY A 102 -5.51 8.47 -12.13
C GLY A 102 -5.17 9.28 -10.89
N MET A 103 -5.66 8.85 -9.72
CA MET A 103 -5.39 9.53 -8.45
C MET A 103 -3.89 9.62 -8.12
N LEU A 104 -3.13 8.53 -8.29
CA LEU A 104 -1.70 8.51 -7.99
C LEU A 104 -0.94 9.46 -8.93
N LEU A 105 -1.32 9.51 -10.22
CA LEU A 105 -0.75 10.46 -11.18
C LEU A 105 -1.09 11.91 -10.83
N GLU A 106 -2.35 12.20 -10.45
CA GLU A 106 -2.77 13.52 -9.98
C GLU A 106 -1.98 13.99 -8.75
N LYS A 107 -1.57 13.05 -7.89
CA LYS A 107 -0.73 13.31 -6.71
C LYS A 107 0.77 13.34 -7.01
N GLY A 108 1.18 13.22 -8.27
CA GLY A 108 2.57 13.36 -8.69
C GLY A 108 3.40 12.07 -8.62
N ALA A 109 2.79 10.90 -8.74
CA ALA A 109 3.54 9.65 -8.85
C ALA A 109 4.45 9.68 -10.08
N ASP A 110 5.69 9.20 -9.92
CA ASP A 110 6.62 9.11 -11.04
C ASP A 110 6.18 8.00 -12.01
N VAL A 111 5.63 8.43 -13.14
CA VAL A 111 5.14 7.54 -14.22
C VAL A 111 6.24 6.68 -14.84
N ASN A 112 7.49 7.14 -14.76
CA ASN A 112 8.65 6.48 -15.37
C ASN A 112 9.47 5.67 -14.36
N ALA A 113 9.09 5.66 -13.08
CA ALA A 113 9.76 4.89 -12.05
C ALA A 113 9.91 3.43 -12.48
N GLN A 114 11.10 2.87 -12.26
CA GLN A 114 11.44 1.49 -12.58
C GLN A 114 11.46 0.68 -11.28
N GLY A 115 10.83 -0.48 -11.28
CA GLY A 115 10.80 -1.36 -10.12
C GLY A 115 9.96 -2.62 -10.31
N GLY A 116 9.99 -3.49 -9.29
CA GLY A 116 9.28 -4.76 -9.33
C GLY A 116 9.68 -5.66 -10.50
N LEU A 117 8.86 -6.67 -10.77
CA LEU A 117 9.11 -7.66 -11.82
C LEU A 117 8.79 -7.15 -13.24
N PHE A 118 8.00 -6.07 -13.34
CA PHE A 118 7.44 -5.62 -14.62
C PHE A 118 8.10 -4.36 -15.18
N GLY A 119 8.98 -3.69 -14.42
CA GLY A 119 9.64 -2.45 -14.85
C GLY A 119 8.84 -1.21 -14.45
N ASN A 120 8.25 -0.48 -15.40
CA ASN A 120 7.43 0.69 -15.08
C ASN A 120 5.92 0.44 -15.14
N ALA A 121 5.14 1.47 -14.83
CA ALA A 121 3.69 1.39 -14.79
C ALA A 121 3.05 1.00 -16.14
N LEU A 122 3.66 1.41 -17.25
CA LEU A 122 3.20 1.06 -18.59
C LEU A 122 3.46 -0.42 -18.91
N GLN A 123 4.67 -0.90 -18.62
CA GLN A 123 5.04 -2.31 -18.81
C GLN A 123 4.24 -3.24 -17.88
N ALA A 124 3.94 -2.79 -16.67
CA ALA A 124 3.09 -3.52 -15.73
C ALA A 124 1.63 -3.68 -16.21
N ALA A 125 1.12 -2.73 -17.01
CA ALA A 125 -0.24 -2.76 -17.54
C ALA A 125 -0.43 -3.69 -18.76
N ALA A 126 0.65 -4.24 -19.32
CA ALA A 126 0.64 -5.19 -20.44
C ALA A 126 0.31 -6.62 -19.98
#